data_AF-A0A5K7YVP8-F1
#
_entry.id   AF-A0A5K7YVP8-F1
#
_cell.length_a   1.000
_cell.length_b   1.000
_cell.length_c   1.000
_cell.angle_alpha   90.00
_cell.angle_beta   90.00
_cell.angle_gamma   90.00
#
_symmetry.space_group_name_H-M   'P 1'
#
loop_
_entity.id
_entity.type
_entity.pdbx_description
1 polymer ?
#
loop_
_entity_poly.entity_id
_entity_poly.type
_entity_poly.pdbx_seq_one_letter_code
_entity_poly.pdbx_strand_id
1 'polypeptide(L)'
;MGKNGKKSYYGRGRFQKKYRTTDALYRFLKDTVDAKLSNVPDSDQGLYYRFVAHVCASMLIVDKHSDQDGPFIPIYSGLIKRELGRGFKVHKLKDANVIEIKPESIQRGKSREFRLVGDLYRAVVKLPYENVNQRWRDLWLKRTGSGKRSPMVNLMTGQRWRSPVISRFRYVNKHGDDFNTPTLIRRSIKALQPFPFRPKKAGTFVNALERKMKHCQSEFDEAKRTSGEDSVKHKEAQKKLSKARGRLNNCRKAQSTILAQFPVLLSDADGNDPVYTYKAAYTIQKGGRLSERNGGFQSASKVFKNLCMAGINGLYNYDVKSSQAYIFHHELEYSGIKCPWLYNYVNGTVNREDLAESVGLSESKWKRVFYSLIMGTFLWNKKGKIYKLISKENDYEILRINRHLRALHEHFKPLIKATNQWGTYLYYCNDKRYIYRHSGLKHWKNACGMKFKEKGLRESPNSKPILIDRLKGNKELRKPKHIASCKRALSAFMLQGQEAAFIHHLTILCSEDGIPVYKNEHDGLITGDIIPQKLITMAGERSGFETPTFEIKPIVSKEKKAEFVKYTRT
;
A
#
# COMPACT_ATOMS: atom_id res chain seq x y z
N MET A 1 -19.15 14.16 0.84
CA MET A 1 -18.80 13.39 -0.38
C MET A 1 -18.18 12.06 0.03
N GLY A 2 -18.73 10.95 -0.46
CA GLY A 2 -18.66 9.65 0.21
C GLY A 2 -17.33 8.88 0.08
N LYS A 3 -16.87 8.40 1.24
CA LYS A 3 -15.95 7.27 1.50
C LYS A 3 -15.71 6.37 0.28
N ASN A 4 -14.48 6.41 -0.24
CA ASN A 4 -13.88 5.36 -1.10
C ASN A 4 -13.59 4.08 -0.28
N GLY A 5 -14.60 3.60 0.45
CA GLY A 5 -14.62 2.20 0.82
C GLY A 5 -14.68 1.41 -0.48
N LYS A 6 -13.79 0.42 -0.64
CA LYS A 6 -13.82 -0.57 -1.71
C LYS A 6 -15.19 -1.28 -1.69
N LYS A 7 -16.24 -0.64 -2.21
CA LYS A 7 -17.46 -1.34 -2.60
C LYS A 7 -17.00 -2.29 -3.68
N SER A 8 -17.13 -3.58 -3.42
CA SER A 8 -17.02 -4.59 -4.47
C SER A 8 -17.88 -4.12 -5.63
N TYR A 9 -17.34 -4.12 -6.86
CA TYR A 9 -18.06 -3.70 -8.06
C TYR A 9 -19.35 -4.49 -8.33
N TYR A 10 -19.61 -5.54 -7.55
CA TYR A 10 -20.84 -6.34 -7.61
C TYR A 10 -22.03 -5.62 -6.98
N GLY A 11 -23.03 -5.31 -7.82
CA GLY A 11 -24.41 -5.02 -7.43
C GLY A 11 -24.93 -3.62 -7.78
N ARG A 12 -24.13 -2.55 -7.60
CA ARG A 12 -24.52 -1.16 -7.95
C ARG A 12 -23.32 -0.30 -8.36
N GLY A 13 -22.37 -0.87 -9.12
CA GLY A 13 -21.11 -0.22 -9.50
C GLY A 13 -21.26 1.23 -9.99
N ARG A 14 -20.17 2.00 -9.98
CA ARG A 14 -20.16 3.38 -10.50
C ARG A 14 -19.51 3.42 -11.87
N PHE A 15 -20.16 4.11 -12.80
CA PHE A 15 -19.53 4.47 -14.06
C PHE A 15 -18.52 5.58 -13.77
N GLN A 16 -17.29 5.42 -14.22
CA GLN A 16 -16.24 6.40 -13.97
C GLN A 16 -16.56 7.64 -14.81
N LYS A 17 -16.95 8.74 -14.15
CA LYS A 17 -17.28 10.00 -14.85
C LYS A 17 -16.05 10.84 -15.14
N LYS A 18 -14.97 10.62 -14.39
CA LYS A 18 -13.72 11.35 -14.51
C LYS A 18 -12.55 10.43 -14.19
N TYR A 19 -11.53 10.45 -15.03
CA TYR A 19 -10.25 9.80 -14.74
C TYR A 19 -9.13 10.68 -15.27
N ARG A 20 -8.21 11.08 -14.41
CA ARG A 20 -7.15 12.03 -14.76
C ARG A 20 -5.97 11.28 -15.37
N THR A 21 -5.62 11.60 -16.61
CA THR A 21 -4.53 10.93 -17.35
C THR A 21 -3.74 11.91 -18.22
N THR A 22 -2.72 11.40 -18.92
CA THR A 22 -1.97 12.12 -19.95
C THR A 22 -2.78 12.25 -21.23
N ASP A 23 -2.58 13.35 -21.96
CA ASP A 23 -3.17 13.56 -23.29
C ASP A 23 -2.82 12.42 -24.27
N ALA A 24 -1.58 11.90 -24.20
CA ALA A 24 -1.14 10.76 -25.01
C ALA A 24 -2.00 9.51 -24.81
N LEU A 25 -2.37 9.17 -23.58
CA LEU A 25 -3.26 8.02 -23.34
C LEU A 25 -4.66 8.28 -23.87
N TYR A 26 -5.18 9.49 -23.68
CA TYR A 26 -6.49 9.87 -24.19
C TYR A 26 -6.57 9.72 -25.71
N ARG A 27 -5.61 10.31 -26.44
CA ARG A 27 -5.53 10.25 -27.90
C ARG A 27 -5.37 8.82 -28.38
N PHE A 28 -4.37 8.10 -27.88
CA PHE A 28 -4.16 6.70 -28.23
C PHE A 28 -5.43 5.86 -28.09
N LEU A 29 -6.14 5.98 -26.96
CA LEU A 29 -7.35 5.20 -26.73
C LEU A 29 -8.50 5.66 -27.65
N LYS A 30 -8.61 6.97 -27.92
CA LYS A 30 -9.64 7.53 -28.81
C LYS A 30 -9.40 7.08 -30.24
N ASP A 31 -8.21 7.33 -30.75
CA ASP A 31 -7.78 6.99 -32.11
C ASP A 31 -7.91 5.47 -32.36
N THR A 32 -7.53 4.64 -31.38
CA THR A 32 -7.68 3.18 -31.48
C THR A 32 -9.15 2.75 -31.58
N VAL A 33 -10.03 3.36 -30.76
CA VAL A 33 -11.46 3.03 -30.76
C VAL A 33 -12.12 3.49 -32.06
N ASP A 34 -11.80 4.70 -32.51
CA ASP A 34 -12.36 5.28 -33.73
C ASP A 34 -11.94 4.47 -34.96
N ALA A 35 -10.65 4.15 -35.07
CA ALA A 35 -10.13 3.34 -36.17
C ALA A 35 -10.76 1.93 -36.22
N LYS A 36 -10.96 1.29 -35.06
CA LYS A 36 -11.57 -0.04 -34.97
C LYS A 36 -13.10 -0.03 -35.14
N LEU A 37 -13.73 1.14 -35.06
CA LEU A 37 -15.18 1.32 -35.19
C LEU A 37 -15.54 2.27 -36.33
N SER A 38 -14.73 2.33 -37.39
CA SER A 38 -14.97 3.21 -38.55
C SER A 38 -16.34 3.02 -39.21
N ASN A 39 -16.93 1.82 -39.08
CA ASN A 39 -18.26 1.48 -39.61
C ASN A 39 -19.42 1.87 -38.67
N VAL A 40 -19.14 2.50 -37.52
CA VAL A 40 -20.15 2.99 -36.59
C VAL A 40 -20.38 4.48 -36.83
N PRO A 41 -21.65 4.96 -36.90
CA PRO A 41 -21.94 6.38 -37.06
C PRO A 41 -21.20 7.25 -36.04
N ASP A 42 -20.68 8.39 -36.47
CA ASP A 42 -19.88 9.30 -35.62
C ASP A 42 -20.63 9.73 -34.34
N SER A 43 -21.96 9.87 -34.43
CA SER A 43 -22.85 10.19 -33.30
C SER A 43 -22.78 9.14 -32.17
N ASP A 44 -22.47 7.89 -32.49
CA ASP A 44 -22.38 6.77 -31.55
C ASP A 44 -20.95 6.50 -31.07
N GLN A 45 -19.91 6.87 -31.85
CA GLN A 45 -18.51 6.59 -31.52
C GLN A 45 -18.11 7.16 -30.15
N GLY A 46 -18.62 8.34 -29.78
CA GLY A 46 -18.41 8.94 -28.47
C GLY A 46 -18.88 8.07 -27.30
N LEU A 47 -19.99 7.33 -27.46
CA LEU A 47 -20.52 6.42 -26.43
C LEU A 47 -19.63 5.19 -26.27
N TYR A 48 -19.18 4.61 -27.39
CA TYR A 48 -18.25 3.48 -27.40
C TYR A 48 -16.91 3.84 -26.76
N TYR A 49 -16.34 4.99 -27.15
CA TYR A 49 -15.15 5.52 -26.51
C TYR A 49 -15.33 5.66 -25.00
N ARG A 50 -16.42 6.29 -24.56
CA ARG A 50 -16.69 6.52 -23.13
C ARG A 50 -16.82 5.19 -22.35
N PHE A 51 -17.36 4.14 -22.95
CA PHE A 51 -17.38 2.80 -22.36
C PHE A 51 -15.96 2.22 -22.23
N VAL A 52 -15.17 2.25 -23.30
CA VAL A 52 -13.78 1.74 -23.31
C VAL A 52 -12.92 2.51 -22.32
N ALA A 53 -13.04 3.84 -22.27
CA ALA A 53 -12.39 4.70 -21.29
C ALA A 53 -12.78 4.32 -19.85
N HIS A 54 -14.04 3.95 -19.60
CA HIS A 54 -14.49 3.45 -18.30
C HIS A 54 -13.87 2.10 -17.92
N VAL A 55 -13.82 1.14 -18.84
CA VAL A 55 -13.15 -0.15 -18.63
C VAL A 55 -11.67 0.09 -18.34
N CYS A 56 -10.99 0.86 -19.18
CA CYS A 56 -9.59 1.26 -19.03
C CYS A 56 -9.31 1.89 -17.66
N ALA A 57 -10.04 2.94 -17.29
CA ALA A 57 -9.90 3.60 -15.99
C ALA A 57 -10.11 2.63 -14.82
N SER A 58 -11.10 1.75 -14.93
CA SER A 58 -11.40 0.77 -13.88
C SER A 58 -10.29 -0.28 -13.75
N MET A 59 -9.71 -0.74 -14.86
CA MET A 59 -8.55 -1.64 -14.87
C MET A 59 -7.33 -1.00 -14.20
N LEU A 60 -7.02 0.25 -14.57
CA LEU A 60 -5.92 1.02 -13.99
C LEU A 60 -6.12 1.30 -12.48
N ILE A 61 -7.36 1.37 -12.00
CA ILE A 61 -7.68 1.54 -10.56
C ILE A 61 -7.55 0.21 -9.81
N VAL A 62 -7.97 -0.90 -10.41
CA VAL A 62 -8.00 -2.21 -9.73
C VAL A 62 -6.58 -2.74 -9.45
N ASP A 63 -5.60 -2.36 -10.27
CA ASP A 63 -4.14 -2.55 -10.07
C ASP A 63 -3.79 -3.90 -9.40
N LYS A 64 -4.37 -4.98 -9.91
CA LYS A 64 -3.98 -6.34 -9.55
C LYS A 64 -3.06 -6.84 -10.64
N HIS A 65 -1.75 -6.73 -10.39
CA HIS A 65 -0.67 -7.18 -11.28
C HIS A 65 -0.63 -8.70 -11.55
N SER A 66 -1.72 -9.44 -11.30
CA SER A 66 -1.72 -10.91 -11.39
C SER A 66 -2.05 -11.46 -12.77
N ASP A 67 -2.60 -10.65 -13.68
CA ASP A 67 -2.98 -11.11 -15.02
C ASP A 67 -2.22 -10.30 -16.09
N GLN A 68 -1.59 -10.99 -17.04
CA GLN A 68 -0.81 -10.37 -18.11
C GLN A 68 -1.69 -9.53 -19.04
N ASP A 69 -2.96 -9.89 -19.16
CA ASP A 69 -3.95 -9.23 -20.02
C ASP A 69 -4.86 -8.26 -19.25
N GLY A 70 -4.55 -8.06 -17.96
CA GLY A 70 -5.30 -7.15 -17.09
C GLY A 70 -6.58 -7.74 -16.53
N PRO A 71 -7.14 -7.11 -15.48
CA PRO A 71 -8.26 -7.66 -14.75
C PRO A 71 -9.58 -7.45 -15.50
N PHE A 72 -10.44 -8.46 -15.45
CA PHE A 72 -11.85 -8.31 -15.78
C PHE A 72 -12.57 -7.40 -14.77
N ILE A 73 -13.30 -6.43 -15.28
CA ILE A 73 -14.08 -5.43 -14.53
C ILE A 73 -15.56 -5.78 -14.64
N PRO A 74 -16.25 -6.08 -13.52
CA PRO A 74 -17.69 -6.31 -13.55
C PRO A 74 -18.42 -4.98 -13.75
N ILE A 75 -19.32 -4.90 -14.73
CA ILE A 75 -20.18 -3.74 -14.98
C ILE A 75 -21.63 -4.22 -15.03
N TYR A 76 -22.48 -3.59 -14.23
CA TYR A 76 -23.91 -3.88 -14.17
C TYR A 76 -24.62 -3.44 -15.46
N SER A 77 -25.43 -4.29 -16.07
CA SER A 77 -26.13 -3.97 -17.34
C SER A 77 -27.03 -2.73 -17.22
N GLY A 78 -27.74 -2.56 -16.10
CA GLY A 78 -28.55 -1.36 -15.87
C GLY A 78 -27.74 -0.07 -15.78
N LEU A 79 -26.45 -0.16 -15.39
CA LEU A 79 -25.54 1.00 -15.40
C LEU A 79 -25.18 1.39 -16.83
N ILE A 80 -24.91 0.41 -17.70
CA ILE A 80 -24.65 0.63 -19.13
C ILE A 80 -25.87 1.32 -19.76
N LYS A 81 -27.06 0.75 -19.57
CA LYS A 81 -28.32 1.32 -20.10
C LYS A 81 -28.56 2.75 -19.62
N ARG A 82 -28.27 3.04 -18.35
CA ARG A 82 -28.45 4.37 -17.77
C ARG A 82 -27.45 5.39 -18.29
N GLU A 83 -26.18 5.01 -18.46
CA GLU A 83 -25.11 5.96 -18.78
C GLU A 83 -24.86 6.09 -20.30
N LEU A 84 -25.22 5.08 -21.09
CA LEU A 84 -24.95 4.97 -22.53
C LEU A 84 -26.21 4.70 -23.38
N GLY A 85 -27.38 4.54 -22.75
CA GLY A 85 -28.67 4.31 -23.45
C GLY A 85 -29.05 2.83 -23.61
N ARG A 86 -30.36 2.56 -23.78
CA ARG A 86 -30.90 1.20 -23.91
C ARG A 86 -30.42 0.46 -25.16
N GLY A 87 -30.12 1.19 -26.24
CA GLY A 87 -29.67 0.65 -27.52
C GLY A 87 -28.16 0.40 -27.64
N PHE A 88 -27.36 0.65 -26.61
CA PHE A 88 -25.90 0.51 -26.69
C PHE A 88 -25.47 -0.95 -26.92
N LYS A 89 -24.84 -1.23 -28.07
CA LYS A 89 -24.45 -2.59 -28.50
C LYS A 89 -23.00 -2.90 -28.14
N VAL A 90 -22.74 -3.23 -26.88
CA VAL A 90 -21.37 -3.53 -26.37
C VAL A 90 -20.63 -4.62 -27.15
N HIS A 91 -21.35 -5.55 -27.79
CA HIS A 91 -20.76 -6.61 -28.61
C HIS A 91 -19.98 -6.07 -29.82
N LYS A 92 -20.35 -4.91 -30.38
CA LYS A 92 -19.56 -4.26 -31.44
C LYS A 92 -18.10 -4.02 -31.04
N LEU A 93 -17.84 -3.72 -29.76
CA LEU A 93 -16.46 -3.56 -29.25
C LEU A 93 -15.71 -4.89 -29.13
N LYS A 94 -16.42 -5.99 -28.88
CA LYS A 94 -15.85 -7.33 -28.88
C LYS A 94 -15.50 -7.74 -30.31
N ASP A 95 -16.44 -7.55 -31.23
CA ASP A 95 -16.30 -7.90 -32.65
C ASP A 95 -15.16 -7.08 -33.30
N ALA A 96 -15.01 -5.81 -32.91
CA ALA A 96 -13.90 -4.94 -33.31
C ALA A 96 -12.56 -5.25 -32.59
N ASN A 97 -12.52 -6.29 -31.75
CA ASN A 97 -11.35 -6.70 -30.98
C ASN A 97 -10.76 -5.54 -30.14
N VAL A 98 -11.62 -4.79 -29.44
CA VAL A 98 -11.24 -3.71 -28.50
C VAL A 98 -11.33 -4.21 -27.05
N ILE A 99 -12.39 -4.97 -26.75
CA ILE A 99 -12.63 -5.52 -25.42
C ILE A 99 -12.90 -7.01 -25.48
N GLU A 100 -12.66 -7.68 -24.35
CA GLU A 100 -13.12 -9.04 -24.11
C GLU A 100 -14.31 -9.02 -23.14
N ILE A 101 -15.27 -9.91 -23.38
CA ILE A 101 -16.52 -10.00 -22.61
C ILE A 101 -16.68 -11.44 -22.13
N LYS A 102 -16.84 -11.63 -20.82
CA LYS A 102 -17.24 -12.92 -20.26
C LYS A 102 -18.76 -13.14 -20.31
N PRO A 103 -19.22 -14.41 -20.25
CA PRO A 103 -20.63 -14.72 -20.09
C PRO A 103 -21.26 -14.01 -18.89
N GLU A 104 -22.56 -13.73 -18.99
CA GLU A 104 -23.30 -13.04 -17.96
C GLU A 104 -23.38 -13.89 -16.68
N SER A 105 -23.01 -13.30 -15.55
CA SER A 105 -23.11 -13.98 -14.26
C SER A 105 -24.46 -13.67 -13.62
N ILE A 106 -25.41 -14.61 -13.77
CA ILE A 106 -26.75 -14.52 -13.14
C ILE A 106 -26.61 -14.41 -11.61
N GLN A 107 -25.72 -15.21 -11.02
CA GLN A 107 -25.44 -15.23 -9.58
C GLN A 107 -24.91 -13.89 -9.02
N ARG A 108 -24.39 -12.99 -9.87
CA ARG A 108 -23.81 -11.70 -9.47
C ARG A 108 -24.66 -10.49 -9.89
N GLY A 109 -25.95 -10.71 -10.17
CA GLY A 109 -26.95 -9.65 -10.37
C GLY A 109 -26.85 -8.93 -11.71
N LYS A 110 -27.08 -9.63 -12.83
CA LYS A 110 -27.09 -9.10 -14.22
C LYS A 110 -25.86 -8.23 -14.54
N SER A 111 -24.70 -8.65 -14.05
CA SER A 111 -23.41 -8.01 -14.32
C SER A 111 -22.63 -8.85 -15.33
N ARG A 112 -21.97 -8.17 -16.27
CA ARG A 112 -21.01 -8.79 -17.20
C ARG A 112 -19.61 -8.30 -16.86
N GLU A 113 -18.62 -9.14 -17.12
CA GLU A 113 -17.21 -8.82 -16.87
C GLU A 113 -16.53 -8.43 -18.19
N PHE A 114 -15.82 -7.30 -18.17
CA PHE A 114 -15.19 -6.69 -19.34
C PHE A 114 -13.70 -6.42 -19.08
N ARG A 115 -12.84 -6.59 -20.08
CA ARG A 115 -11.47 -6.05 -20.07
C ARG A 115 -11.09 -5.52 -21.45
N LEU A 116 -10.06 -4.69 -21.53
CA LEU A 116 -9.42 -4.42 -22.82
C LEU A 116 -8.76 -5.71 -23.32
N VAL A 117 -8.69 -5.89 -24.63
CA VAL A 117 -7.89 -6.97 -25.24
C VAL A 117 -6.44 -6.86 -24.78
N GLY A 118 -5.76 -8.00 -24.57
CA GLY A 118 -4.44 -8.08 -23.93
C GLY A 118 -3.40 -7.10 -24.48
N ASP A 119 -3.25 -7.00 -25.81
CA ASP A 119 -2.30 -6.08 -26.45
C ASP A 119 -2.67 -4.61 -26.25
N LEU A 120 -3.95 -4.28 -26.39
CA LEU A 120 -4.43 -2.93 -26.13
C LEU A 120 -4.19 -2.53 -24.67
N TYR A 121 -4.47 -3.44 -23.73
CA TYR A 121 -4.16 -3.22 -22.32
C TYR A 121 -2.66 -2.99 -22.09
N ARG A 122 -1.80 -3.83 -22.69
CA ARG A 122 -0.33 -3.69 -22.61
C ARG A 122 0.15 -2.33 -23.14
N ALA A 123 -0.44 -1.82 -24.22
CA ALA A 123 -0.12 -0.49 -24.75
C ALA A 123 -0.61 0.62 -23.80
N VAL A 124 -1.87 0.55 -23.36
CA VAL A 124 -2.47 1.50 -22.40
C VAL A 124 -1.66 1.63 -21.13
N VAL A 125 -1.18 0.53 -20.54
CA VAL A 125 -0.38 0.61 -19.31
C VAL A 125 0.99 1.22 -19.53
N LYS A 126 1.58 1.14 -20.73
CA LYS A 126 2.90 1.69 -21.06
C LYS A 126 2.90 3.21 -21.26
N LEU A 127 1.85 3.76 -21.87
CA LEU A 127 1.80 5.18 -22.26
C LEU A 127 1.97 6.17 -21.10
N PRO A 128 1.37 5.95 -19.90
CA PRO A 128 1.68 6.78 -18.75
C PRO A 128 3.15 6.71 -18.33
N TYR A 129 3.84 5.59 -18.56
CA TYR A 129 5.23 5.36 -18.14
C TYR A 129 6.28 5.88 -19.13
N GLU A 130 6.01 5.90 -20.43
CA GLU A 130 6.91 6.53 -21.42
C GLU A 130 7.10 8.02 -21.11
N ASN A 131 6.00 8.67 -20.75
CA ASN A 131 6.03 10.05 -20.26
C ASN A 131 6.79 10.17 -18.92
N VAL A 132 6.71 9.17 -18.03
CA VAL A 132 7.50 9.15 -16.79
C VAL A 132 9.00 9.10 -17.09
N ASN A 133 9.44 8.27 -18.03
CA ASN A 133 10.86 8.18 -18.40
C ASN A 133 11.37 9.48 -18.98
N GLN A 134 10.61 10.05 -19.93
CA GLN A 134 10.99 11.32 -20.53
C GLN A 134 11.04 12.43 -19.47
N ARG A 135 10.00 12.60 -18.66
CA ARG A 135 9.96 13.62 -17.61
C ARG A 135 11.04 13.43 -16.55
N TRP A 136 11.35 12.19 -16.19
CA TRP A 136 12.44 11.91 -15.26
C TRP A 136 13.80 12.23 -15.87
N ARG A 137 13.98 11.97 -17.17
CA ARG A 137 15.16 12.37 -17.94
C ARG A 137 15.24 13.88 -18.07
N ASP A 138 14.13 14.57 -18.24
CA ASP A 138 14.07 16.04 -18.32
C ASP A 138 14.49 16.71 -17.01
N LEU A 139 14.20 16.10 -15.85
CA LEU A 139 14.75 16.53 -14.56
C LEU A 139 16.28 16.40 -14.56
N TRP A 140 16.81 15.25 -14.97
CA TRP A 140 18.26 15.06 -15.02
C TRP A 140 18.92 16.05 -16.00
N LEU A 141 18.39 16.22 -17.22
CA LEU A 141 18.98 17.06 -18.25
C LEU A 141 18.78 18.56 -18.05
N LYS A 142 18.18 19.00 -16.94
CA LYS A 142 17.80 20.41 -16.68
C LYS A 142 16.95 21.04 -17.79
N ARG A 143 16.35 20.23 -18.68
CA ARG A 143 15.61 20.69 -19.87
C ARG A 143 14.24 21.29 -19.55
N THR A 144 13.83 21.23 -18.29
CA THR A 144 12.63 21.91 -17.83
C THR A 144 13.02 22.95 -16.79
N GLY A 145 13.05 24.21 -17.21
CA GLY A 145 12.55 25.26 -16.32
C GLY A 145 11.17 24.81 -15.85
N SER A 146 10.90 24.89 -14.55
CA SER A 146 9.62 24.51 -13.94
C SER A 146 8.44 25.05 -14.75
N GLY A 147 7.82 24.28 -15.67
CA GLY A 147 6.97 24.97 -16.66
C GLY A 147 5.95 24.12 -17.38
N LYS A 148 6.33 23.44 -18.46
CA LYS A 148 5.34 22.84 -19.37
C LYS A 148 4.90 21.47 -18.86
N ARG A 149 3.92 21.50 -17.96
CA ARG A 149 3.11 20.33 -17.59
C ARG A 149 2.62 19.69 -18.89
N SER A 150 2.85 18.39 -19.08
CA SER A 150 2.03 17.64 -20.03
C SER A 150 0.57 17.91 -19.64
N PRO A 151 -0.26 18.44 -20.55
CA PRO A 151 -1.65 18.72 -20.24
C PRO A 151 -2.27 17.41 -19.78
N MET A 152 -2.65 17.36 -18.51
CA MET A 152 -3.46 16.26 -18.01
C MET A 152 -4.86 16.48 -18.58
N VAL A 153 -5.51 15.42 -19.01
CA VAL A 153 -6.88 15.46 -19.54
C VAL A 153 -7.76 14.52 -18.73
N ASN A 154 -9.07 14.72 -18.84
CA ASN A 154 -10.03 13.71 -18.39
C ASN A 154 -10.12 12.63 -19.46
N LEU A 155 -9.75 11.38 -19.14
CA LEU A 155 -9.83 10.25 -20.06
C LEU A 155 -11.23 10.06 -20.62
N MET A 156 -12.29 10.49 -19.91
CA MET A 156 -13.66 10.34 -20.40
C MET A 156 -14.04 11.35 -21.49
N THR A 157 -13.38 12.51 -21.52
CA THR A 157 -13.88 13.66 -22.29
C THR A 157 -12.81 14.36 -23.12
N GLY A 158 -11.53 14.03 -22.97
CA GLY A 158 -10.41 14.75 -23.60
C GLY A 158 -10.17 16.16 -23.09
N GLN A 159 -11.17 16.74 -22.42
CA GLN A 159 -11.08 18.07 -21.84
C GLN A 159 -9.84 18.17 -20.96
N ARG A 160 -9.03 19.19 -21.26
CA ARG A 160 -7.91 19.57 -20.41
C ARG A 160 -8.41 19.64 -18.99
N TRP A 161 -7.72 18.91 -18.13
CA TRP A 161 -7.98 18.90 -16.72
C TRP A 161 -7.49 20.24 -16.15
N ARG A 162 -8.28 21.29 -16.37
CA ARG A 162 -8.09 22.62 -15.81
C ARG A 162 -8.10 22.43 -14.31
N SER A 163 -6.94 22.56 -13.71
CA SER A 163 -6.80 22.27 -12.30
C SER A 163 -6.25 23.50 -11.60
N PRO A 164 -7.11 24.23 -10.87
CA PRO A 164 -6.70 25.00 -9.68
C PRO A 164 -6.18 24.08 -8.55
N VAL A 165 -5.77 22.85 -8.88
CA VAL A 165 -5.57 21.68 -8.02
C VAL A 165 -4.09 21.47 -7.66
N ILE A 166 -3.27 22.50 -7.84
CA ILE A 166 -2.14 22.69 -6.92
C ILE A 166 -2.68 22.58 -5.48
N SER A 167 -3.89 23.09 -5.22
CA SER A 167 -4.59 22.90 -3.95
C SER A 167 -4.88 21.44 -3.56
N ARG A 168 -5.08 20.44 -4.46
CA ARG A 168 -5.42 19.06 -4.00
C ARG A 168 -4.26 18.10 -3.77
N PHE A 169 -3.11 18.38 -4.36
CA PHE A 169 -1.87 17.70 -3.97
C PHE A 169 -1.07 18.50 -2.94
N ARG A 170 -1.18 19.84 -2.91
CA ARG A 170 -0.58 20.67 -1.86
C ARG A 170 -1.42 20.74 -0.57
N TYR A 171 -2.75 20.65 -0.59
CA TYR A 171 -3.62 20.77 0.60
C TYR A 171 -5.11 20.38 0.31
N VAL A 172 -5.50 19.10 0.18
CA VAL A 172 -6.94 18.74 0.42
C VAL A 172 -7.12 18.37 1.87
N ASN A 173 -7.33 19.40 2.65
CA ASN A 173 -8.35 19.41 3.68
C ASN A 173 -9.45 20.45 3.37
N LYS A 174 -9.62 20.85 2.10
CA LYS A 174 -10.56 21.92 1.75
C LYS A 174 -12.06 21.58 1.88
N HIS A 175 -12.45 20.35 2.21
CA HIS A 175 -13.85 20.03 2.50
C HIS A 175 -14.01 18.98 3.60
N GLY A 176 -14.21 19.44 4.85
CA GLY A 176 -15.00 18.75 5.88
C GLY A 176 -14.42 17.53 6.62
N ASP A 177 -13.38 16.85 6.11
CA ASP A 177 -12.79 15.69 6.80
C ASP A 177 -11.73 16.05 7.87
N ASP A 178 -11.32 17.32 7.95
CA ASP A 178 -10.25 17.75 8.85
C ASP A 178 -10.61 17.71 10.34
N PHE A 179 -11.90 17.85 10.68
CA PHE A 179 -12.39 17.76 12.07
C PHE A 179 -12.18 16.38 12.71
N ASN A 180 -12.02 15.32 11.91
CA ASN A 180 -11.82 13.98 12.44
C ASN A 180 -10.35 13.57 12.55
N THR A 181 -9.43 14.36 12.01
CA THR A 181 -8.00 14.04 12.09
C THR A 181 -7.41 14.53 13.41
N PRO A 182 -6.80 13.65 14.23
CA PRO A 182 -6.16 14.08 15.47
C PRO A 182 -5.12 15.18 15.26
N THR A 183 -5.07 16.14 16.18
CA THR A 183 -4.13 17.28 16.14
C THR A 183 -2.68 16.84 16.05
N LEU A 184 -2.30 15.75 16.74
CA LEU A 184 -0.97 15.15 16.67
C LEU A 184 -0.56 14.83 15.22
N ILE A 185 -1.42 14.13 14.48
CA ILE A 185 -1.15 13.75 13.09
C ILE A 185 -1.07 14.98 12.19
N ARG A 186 -1.98 15.95 12.36
CA ARG A 186 -1.96 17.21 11.59
C ARG A 186 -0.68 18.00 11.80
N ARG A 187 -0.22 18.13 13.06
CA ARG A 187 1.05 18.78 13.40
C ARG A 187 2.24 18.04 12.81
N SER A 188 2.28 16.71 12.91
CA SER A 188 3.35 15.89 12.33
C SER A 188 3.43 16.04 10.80
N ILE A 189 2.31 16.03 10.07
CA ILE A 189 2.31 16.27 8.61
C ILE A 189 2.82 17.68 8.28
N LYS A 190 2.46 18.70 9.08
CA LYS A 190 2.91 20.08 8.89
C LYS A 190 4.42 20.22 9.12
N ALA A 191 4.97 19.49 10.08
CA ALA A 191 6.40 19.49 10.43
C ALA A 191 7.30 18.82 9.38
N LEU A 192 6.75 17.97 8.50
CA LEU A 192 7.53 17.34 7.43
C LEU A 192 8.01 18.35 6.38
N GLN A 193 9.31 18.29 6.11
CA GLN A 193 10.01 19.13 5.13
C GLN A 193 10.06 18.48 3.74
N PRO A 194 10.22 19.27 2.65
CA PRO A 194 10.45 18.73 1.31
C PRO A 194 11.68 17.82 1.24
N PHE A 195 11.54 16.63 0.64
CA PHE A 195 12.60 15.61 0.61
C PHE A 195 13.57 15.84 -0.56
N PRO A 196 14.88 16.02 -0.29
CA PRO A 196 15.90 16.13 -1.32
C PRO A 196 16.20 14.76 -1.95
N PHE A 197 16.39 14.71 -3.26
CA PHE A 197 16.73 13.49 -4.00
C PHE A 197 17.45 13.77 -5.32
N ARG A 198 18.20 12.78 -5.82
CA ARG A 198 18.88 12.79 -7.11
C ARG A 198 18.18 11.87 -8.11
N PRO A 199 17.68 12.41 -9.24
CA PRO A 199 16.93 11.61 -10.21
C PRO A 199 17.83 10.70 -11.07
N LYS A 200 19.05 11.12 -11.43
CA LYS A 200 19.88 10.43 -12.45
C LYS A 200 20.14 8.95 -12.14
N LYS A 201 20.70 8.67 -10.96
CA LYS A 201 21.08 7.30 -10.56
C LYS A 201 19.84 6.40 -10.42
N ALA A 202 18.80 6.91 -9.78
CA ALA A 202 17.53 6.19 -9.63
C ALA A 202 16.88 5.91 -11.00
N GLY A 203 16.89 6.87 -11.93
CA GLY A 203 16.36 6.70 -13.29
C GLY A 203 17.12 5.65 -14.10
N THR A 204 18.46 5.70 -14.03
CA THR A 204 19.34 4.70 -14.66
C THR A 204 19.03 3.29 -14.16
N PHE A 205 18.79 3.14 -12.86
CA PHE A 205 18.37 1.86 -12.29
C PHE A 205 17.02 1.37 -12.83
N VAL A 206 16.00 2.24 -12.92
CA VAL A 206 14.71 1.80 -13.46
C VAL A 206 14.83 1.41 -14.94
N ASN A 207 15.71 2.05 -15.71
CA ASN A 207 16.00 1.65 -17.09
C ASN A 207 16.70 0.27 -17.15
N ALA A 208 17.59 -0.03 -16.20
CA ALA A 208 18.19 -1.37 -16.09
C ALA A 208 17.16 -2.44 -15.74
N LEU A 209 16.21 -2.14 -14.83
CA LEU A 209 15.09 -3.04 -14.52
C LEU A 209 14.21 -3.29 -15.76
N GLU A 210 14.03 -2.29 -16.61
CA GLU A 210 13.29 -2.42 -17.87
C GLU A 210 14.00 -3.34 -18.86
N ARG A 211 15.32 -3.19 -19.03
CA ARG A 211 16.12 -4.13 -19.84
C ARG A 211 16.02 -5.55 -19.31
N LYS A 212 16.14 -5.75 -18.00
CA LYS A 212 16.00 -7.08 -17.40
C LYS A 212 14.60 -7.68 -17.62
N MET A 213 13.55 -6.86 -17.51
CA MET A 213 12.18 -7.31 -17.78
C MET A 213 12.01 -7.74 -19.23
N LYS A 214 12.55 -6.98 -20.20
CA LYS A 214 12.55 -7.35 -21.63
C LYS A 214 13.30 -8.66 -21.88
N HIS A 215 14.47 -8.83 -21.29
CA HIS A 215 15.23 -10.08 -21.40
C HIS A 215 14.46 -11.28 -20.82
N CYS A 216 13.88 -11.16 -19.62
CA CYS A 216 13.05 -12.23 -19.06
C CYS A 216 11.75 -12.48 -19.87
N GLN A 217 11.25 -11.48 -20.61
CA GLN A 217 10.15 -11.66 -21.54
C GLN A 217 10.59 -12.52 -22.72
N SER A 218 11.77 -12.25 -23.30
CA SER A 218 12.34 -13.09 -24.36
C SER A 218 12.59 -14.54 -23.91
N GLU A 219 13.14 -14.75 -22.69
CA GLU A 219 13.30 -16.10 -22.11
C GLU A 219 11.94 -16.82 -21.98
N PHE A 220 10.89 -16.10 -21.57
CA PHE A 220 9.55 -16.65 -21.45
C PHE A 220 8.92 -16.98 -22.81
N ASP A 221 9.06 -16.10 -23.79
CA ASP A 221 8.53 -16.30 -25.15
C ASP A 221 9.26 -17.44 -25.88
N GLU A 222 10.56 -17.63 -25.62
CA GLU A 222 11.30 -18.81 -26.07
C GLU A 222 10.80 -20.07 -25.37
N ALA A 223 10.71 -20.09 -24.04
CA ALA A 223 10.22 -21.25 -23.30
C ALA A 223 8.80 -21.65 -23.71
N LYS A 224 7.93 -20.68 -24.01
CA LYS A 224 6.58 -20.91 -24.52
C LYS A 224 6.57 -21.54 -25.93
N ARG A 225 7.56 -21.21 -26.78
CA ARG A 225 7.71 -21.81 -28.12
C ARG A 225 8.34 -23.20 -28.07
N THR A 226 9.34 -23.40 -27.22
CA THR A 226 10.15 -24.63 -27.19
C THR A 226 9.64 -25.69 -26.21
N SER A 227 8.75 -25.32 -25.30
CA SER A 227 8.35 -26.19 -24.19
C SER A 227 6.86 -26.05 -23.91
N GLY A 228 6.19 -27.14 -23.56
CA GLY A 228 4.78 -27.09 -23.18
C GLY A 228 4.55 -26.19 -21.95
N GLU A 229 3.33 -25.65 -21.81
CA GLU A 229 2.97 -24.73 -20.73
C GLU A 229 3.19 -25.32 -19.32
N ASP A 230 3.17 -26.65 -19.21
CA ASP A 230 3.41 -27.38 -17.97
C ASP A 230 4.86 -27.68 -17.65
N SER A 231 5.78 -27.42 -18.58
CA SER A 231 7.21 -27.67 -18.39
C SER A 231 7.79 -26.82 -17.25
N VAL A 232 8.80 -27.37 -16.57
CA VAL A 232 9.56 -26.67 -15.52
C VAL A 232 10.18 -25.38 -16.08
N LYS A 233 10.78 -25.44 -17.29
CA LYS A 233 11.36 -24.29 -17.99
C LYS A 233 10.35 -23.14 -18.17
N HIS A 234 9.14 -23.45 -18.63
CA HIS A 234 8.08 -22.44 -18.80
C HIS A 234 7.65 -21.82 -17.47
N LYS A 235 7.40 -22.64 -16.44
CA LYS A 235 7.01 -22.16 -15.09
C LYS A 235 8.09 -21.29 -14.44
N GLU A 236 9.36 -21.65 -14.60
CA GLU A 236 10.48 -20.86 -14.11
C GLU A 236 10.63 -19.53 -14.84
N ALA A 237 10.55 -19.54 -16.18
CA ALA A 237 10.61 -18.31 -16.98
C ALA A 237 9.45 -17.37 -16.64
N GLN A 238 8.23 -17.91 -16.48
CA GLN A 238 7.06 -17.15 -16.05
C GLN A 238 7.28 -16.49 -14.66
N LYS A 239 7.85 -17.24 -13.71
CA LYS A 239 8.18 -16.74 -12.36
C LYS A 239 9.25 -15.64 -12.42
N LYS A 240 10.30 -15.80 -13.23
CA LYS A 240 11.35 -14.78 -13.46
C LYS A 240 10.74 -13.50 -14.03
N LEU A 241 9.94 -13.61 -15.09
CA LEU A 241 9.25 -12.50 -15.74
C LEU A 241 8.32 -11.76 -14.75
N SER A 242 7.51 -12.51 -14.00
CA SER A 242 6.59 -11.94 -12.99
C SER A 242 7.34 -11.13 -11.92
N LYS A 243 8.46 -11.66 -11.40
CA LYS A 243 9.32 -10.95 -10.45
C LYS A 243 9.95 -9.69 -11.05
N ALA A 244 10.50 -9.78 -12.27
CA ALA A 244 11.12 -8.64 -12.95
C ALA A 244 10.10 -7.51 -13.21
N ARG A 245 8.91 -7.88 -13.72
CA ARG A 245 7.79 -6.96 -13.94
C ARG A 245 7.32 -6.30 -12.66
N GLY A 246 7.16 -7.06 -11.57
CA GLY A 246 6.78 -6.52 -10.25
C GLY A 246 7.78 -5.50 -9.71
N ARG A 247 9.09 -5.78 -9.82
CA ARG A 247 10.16 -4.85 -9.40
C ARG A 247 10.16 -3.56 -10.22
N LEU A 248 10.05 -3.67 -11.54
CA LEU A 248 9.97 -2.52 -12.45
C LEU A 248 8.76 -1.64 -12.14
N ASN A 249 7.57 -2.24 -12.08
CA ASN A 249 6.32 -1.52 -11.82
C ASN A 249 6.36 -0.76 -10.50
N ASN A 250 6.90 -1.39 -9.44
CA ASN A 250 7.02 -0.74 -8.14
C ASN A 250 7.88 0.54 -8.20
N CYS A 251 9.05 0.48 -8.85
CA CYS A 251 9.95 1.63 -8.96
C CYS A 251 9.39 2.70 -9.93
N ARG A 252 8.78 2.29 -11.04
CA ARG A 252 8.17 3.22 -12.00
C ARG A 252 6.97 3.96 -11.40
N LYS A 253 6.17 3.27 -10.58
CA LYS A 253 5.06 3.88 -9.82
C LYS A 253 5.58 4.91 -8.80
N ALA A 254 6.71 4.63 -8.15
CA ALA A 254 7.39 5.59 -7.28
C ALA A 254 7.84 6.84 -8.07
N GLN A 255 8.54 6.68 -9.20
CA GLN A 255 8.93 7.80 -10.07
C GLN A 255 7.74 8.65 -10.50
N SER A 256 6.68 8.01 -11.00
CA SER A 256 5.45 8.68 -11.42
C SER A 256 4.82 9.49 -10.29
N THR A 257 4.79 8.91 -9.08
CA THR A 257 4.25 9.57 -7.89
C THR A 257 5.09 10.77 -7.44
N ILE A 258 6.42 10.67 -7.53
CA ILE A 258 7.34 11.79 -7.24
C ILE A 258 7.13 12.92 -8.26
N LEU A 259 7.13 12.59 -9.56
CA LEU A 259 6.91 13.56 -10.65
C LEU A 259 5.54 14.24 -10.57
N ALA A 260 4.52 13.55 -10.06
CA ALA A 260 3.18 14.11 -9.84
C ALA A 260 3.15 15.15 -8.71
N GLN A 261 4.19 15.20 -7.87
CA GLN A 261 4.35 16.15 -6.77
C GLN A 261 5.22 17.35 -7.13
N PHE A 262 5.57 17.49 -8.42
CA PHE A 262 6.28 18.63 -9.00
C PHE A 262 7.60 18.93 -8.28
N PRO A 263 8.60 18.06 -8.43
CA PRO A 263 9.94 18.32 -7.91
C PRO A 263 10.48 19.66 -8.39
N VAL A 264 11.18 20.37 -7.50
CA VAL A 264 11.82 21.66 -7.77
C VAL A 264 13.33 21.47 -7.64
N LEU A 265 14.11 22.11 -8.50
CA LEU A 265 15.57 22.08 -8.42
C LEU A 265 16.00 22.75 -7.09
N LEU A 266 16.78 22.04 -6.29
CA LEU A 266 17.30 22.52 -5.00
C LEU A 266 18.73 23.02 -5.12
N SER A 267 19.59 22.25 -5.78
CA SER A 267 21.00 22.60 -6.02
C SER A 267 21.49 21.90 -7.28
N ASP A 268 22.40 22.54 -7.98
CA ASP A 268 23.04 22.00 -9.18
C ASP A 268 24.58 22.05 -9.13
N ALA A 269 25.15 22.27 -7.93
CA ALA A 269 26.58 22.40 -7.68
C ALA A 269 27.41 21.21 -8.19
N ASP A 270 26.81 20.01 -8.27
CA ASP A 270 27.49 18.80 -8.77
C ASP A 270 27.56 18.71 -10.30
N GLY A 271 27.02 19.68 -11.05
CA GLY A 271 27.06 19.84 -12.51
C GLY A 271 26.32 18.76 -13.33
N ASN A 272 26.49 17.49 -12.97
CA ASN A 272 26.08 16.30 -13.70
C ASN A 272 25.02 15.45 -12.98
N ASP A 273 24.65 15.78 -11.74
CA ASP A 273 23.67 15.05 -10.93
C ASP A 273 22.89 16.00 -10.00
N PRO A 274 22.00 16.86 -10.55
CA PRO A 274 21.29 17.88 -9.77
C PRO A 274 20.45 17.29 -8.64
N VAL A 275 20.37 18.02 -7.53
CA VAL A 275 19.50 17.68 -6.40
C VAL A 275 18.17 18.38 -6.58
N TYR A 276 17.09 17.61 -6.59
CA TYR A 276 15.72 18.10 -6.58
C TYR A 276 15.10 17.90 -5.21
N THR A 277 14.04 18.64 -4.90
CA THR A 277 13.22 18.41 -3.71
C THR A 277 11.75 18.33 -4.05
N TYR A 278 10.98 17.56 -3.28
CA TYR A 278 9.53 17.53 -3.41
C TYR A 278 8.83 17.33 -2.06
N LYS A 279 7.64 17.91 -1.91
CA LYS A 279 6.82 17.75 -0.70
C LYS A 279 5.91 16.54 -0.83
N ALA A 280 6.14 15.53 0.01
CA ALA A 280 5.40 14.28 0.05
C ALA A 280 3.91 14.49 0.42
N ALA A 281 3.00 13.94 -0.37
CA ALA A 281 1.57 13.96 -0.10
C ALA A 281 1.14 12.68 0.62
N TYR A 282 0.70 12.81 1.89
CA TYR A 282 0.31 11.67 2.72
C TYR A 282 -1.21 11.42 2.76
N THR A 283 -1.56 10.20 3.16
CA THR A 283 -2.89 9.75 3.57
C THR A 283 -2.79 9.09 4.93
N ILE A 284 -3.83 9.24 5.75
CA ILE A 284 -3.84 8.75 7.13
C ILE A 284 -4.53 7.38 7.13
N GLN A 285 -3.83 6.36 7.61
CA GLN A 285 -4.37 5.02 7.78
C GLN A 285 -5.26 4.96 9.02
N LYS A 286 -6.10 3.92 9.13
CA LYS A 286 -6.98 3.71 10.29
C LYS A 286 -6.21 3.71 11.62
N GLY A 287 -5.01 3.13 11.66
CA GLY A 287 -4.15 3.10 12.85
C GLY A 287 -3.43 4.41 13.14
N GLY A 288 -3.51 5.45 12.29
CA GLY A 288 -2.81 6.72 12.46
C GLY A 288 -1.54 6.85 11.61
N ARG A 289 -0.93 5.73 11.19
CA ARG A 289 0.21 5.72 10.27
C ARG A 289 -0.03 6.58 9.01
N LEU A 290 1.03 7.23 8.55
CA LEU A 290 1.02 7.97 7.28
C LEU A 290 1.43 7.07 6.12
N SER A 291 0.68 7.13 5.03
CA SER A 291 1.02 6.51 3.75
C SER A 291 1.17 7.55 2.66
N GLU A 292 2.33 7.58 1.99
CA GLU A 292 2.50 8.42 0.81
C GLU A 292 1.44 8.00 -0.25
N ARG A 293 0.71 8.97 -0.79
CA ARG A 293 -0.37 8.72 -1.76
C ARG A 293 0.19 7.95 -2.96
N ASN A 294 -0.48 6.87 -3.36
CA ASN A 294 -0.04 5.95 -4.41
C ASN A 294 1.26 5.20 -4.10
N GLY A 295 1.68 5.16 -2.83
CA GLY A 295 2.87 4.45 -2.36
C GLY A 295 4.15 5.28 -2.42
N GLY A 296 4.34 6.06 -3.49
CA GLY A 296 5.43 7.03 -3.63
C GLY A 296 6.80 6.48 -3.29
N PHE A 297 7.61 7.30 -2.61
CA PHE A 297 8.92 6.88 -2.15
C PHE A 297 8.82 5.77 -1.11
N GLN A 298 7.86 5.85 -0.18
CA GLN A 298 7.68 4.89 0.91
C GLN A 298 7.54 3.42 0.42
N SER A 299 6.88 3.21 -0.72
CA SER A 299 6.73 1.87 -1.33
C SER A 299 7.85 1.49 -2.30
N ALA A 300 8.76 2.42 -2.65
CA ALA A 300 9.84 2.15 -3.58
C ALA A 300 10.79 1.07 -3.07
N SER A 301 11.50 0.41 -3.98
CA SER A 301 12.52 -0.57 -3.58
C SER A 301 13.64 0.11 -2.77
N LYS A 302 14.24 -0.63 -1.82
CA LYS A 302 15.37 -0.13 -1.02
C LYS A 302 16.53 0.39 -1.89
N VAL A 303 16.80 -0.27 -3.02
CA VAL A 303 17.81 0.16 -4.00
C VAL A 303 17.43 1.53 -4.60
N PHE A 304 16.19 1.68 -5.06
CA PHE A 304 15.71 2.96 -5.60
C PHE A 304 15.84 4.09 -4.57
N LYS A 305 15.39 3.86 -3.32
CA LYS A 305 15.51 4.83 -2.22
C LYS A 305 16.96 5.24 -1.99
N ASN A 306 17.86 4.26 -1.88
CA ASN A 306 19.29 4.51 -1.68
C ASN A 306 19.90 5.33 -2.83
N LEU A 307 19.55 5.04 -4.09
CA LEU A 307 20.07 5.77 -5.24
C LEU A 307 19.54 7.21 -5.32
N CYS A 308 18.30 7.45 -4.89
CA CYS A 308 17.77 8.80 -4.75
C CYS A 308 18.55 9.64 -3.71
N MET A 309 19.15 9.01 -2.71
CA MET A 309 19.85 9.69 -1.61
C MET A 309 21.38 9.69 -1.78
N ALA A 310 21.90 8.91 -2.72
CA ALA A 310 23.33 8.66 -2.87
C ALA A 310 24.10 9.95 -3.23
N GLY A 311 24.97 10.39 -2.32
CA GLY A 311 25.79 11.58 -2.47
C GLY A 311 25.17 12.86 -1.91
N ILE A 312 23.98 12.79 -1.30
CA ILE A 312 23.40 13.89 -0.53
C ILE A 312 23.88 13.73 0.91
N ASN A 313 24.69 14.68 1.38
CA ASN A 313 25.21 14.69 2.74
C ASN A 313 24.11 14.99 3.76
N GLY A 314 24.31 14.53 5.00
CA GLY A 314 23.38 14.79 6.12
C GLY A 314 22.06 14.02 6.06
N LEU A 315 21.95 12.96 5.25
CA LEU A 315 20.73 12.14 5.24
C LEU A 315 20.87 10.89 6.12
N TYR A 316 20.03 10.81 7.15
CA TYR A 316 20.02 9.70 8.10
C TYR A 316 18.70 8.93 8.00
N ASN A 317 18.78 7.61 7.86
CA ASN A 317 17.62 6.72 7.82
C ASN A 317 17.51 5.98 9.16
N TYR A 318 16.51 6.36 9.95
CA TYR A 318 16.22 5.77 11.24
C TYR A 318 15.09 4.75 11.17
N ASP A 319 15.17 3.72 12.00
CA ASP A 319 14.19 2.63 12.10
C ASP A 319 14.03 2.24 13.58
N VAL A 320 12.80 2.01 14.04
CA VAL A 320 12.55 1.55 15.41
C VAL A 320 12.79 0.05 15.50
N LYS A 321 13.66 -0.36 16.42
CA LYS A 321 13.96 -1.77 16.65
C LYS A 321 12.77 -2.47 17.30
N SER A 322 12.22 -3.49 16.63
CA SER A 322 11.15 -4.36 17.14
C SER A 322 9.94 -3.62 17.75
N SER A 323 9.59 -2.45 17.19
CA SER A 323 8.60 -1.51 17.73
C SER A 323 7.38 -2.17 18.38
N GLN A 324 6.62 -2.94 17.60
CA GLN A 324 5.34 -3.51 18.04
C GLN A 324 5.50 -4.62 19.08
N ALA A 325 6.67 -5.27 19.16
CA ALA A 325 6.94 -6.29 20.16
C ALA A 325 7.16 -5.65 21.54
N TYR A 326 7.96 -4.57 21.59
CA TYR A 326 8.17 -3.79 22.81
C TYR A 326 6.89 -3.08 23.25
N ILE A 327 6.17 -2.45 22.32
CA ILE A 327 4.86 -1.85 22.63
C ILE A 327 3.92 -2.90 23.22
N PHE A 328 3.85 -4.09 22.63
CA PHE A 328 2.99 -5.15 23.15
C PHE A 328 3.45 -5.61 24.55
N HIS A 329 4.75 -5.71 24.80
CA HIS A 329 5.29 -6.01 26.12
C HIS A 329 4.82 -5.01 27.19
N HIS A 330 4.99 -3.70 26.95
CA HIS A 330 4.53 -2.67 27.89
C HIS A 330 3.01 -2.69 28.06
N GLU A 331 2.25 -2.91 26.99
CA GLU A 331 0.80 -3.04 27.06
C GLU A 331 0.36 -4.26 27.92
N LEU A 332 1.14 -5.34 27.93
CA LEU A 332 0.93 -6.47 28.83
C LEU A 332 1.23 -6.09 30.29
N GLU A 333 2.33 -5.38 30.55
CA GLU A 333 2.68 -4.88 31.89
C GLU A 333 1.60 -3.95 32.45
N TYR A 334 1.17 -2.96 31.66
CA TYR A 334 0.09 -2.04 32.03
C TYR A 334 -1.25 -2.72 32.29
N SER A 335 -1.47 -3.90 31.72
CA SER A 335 -2.69 -4.69 31.93
C SER A 335 -2.53 -5.78 32.99
N GLY A 336 -1.36 -5.85 33.65
CA GLY A 336 -1.05 -6.87 34.67
C GLY A 336 -0.92 -8.28 34.11
N ILE A 337 -0.69 -8.45 32.80
CA ILE A 337 -0.57 -9.75 32.14
C ILE A 337 0.91 -10.14 32.05
N LYS A 338 1.31 -11.19 32.76
CA LYS A 338 2.69 -11.70 32.70
C LYS A 338 2.92 -12.52 31.43
N CYS A 339 3.99 -12.23 30.69
CA CYS A 339 4.47 -13.05 29.58
C CYS A 339 6.01 -13.11 29.55
N PRO A 340 6.64 -13.92 30.43
CA PRO A 340 8.11 -14.03 30.50
C PRO A 340 8.75 -14.44 29.16
N TRP A 341 8.05 -15.27 28.39
CA TRP A 341 8.48 -15.66 27.05
C TRP A 341 8.67 -14.44 26.12
N LEU A 342 7.75 -13.48 26.13
CA LEU A 342 7.87 -12.27 25.31
C LEU A 342 9.01 -11.38 25.80
N TYR A 343 9.15 -11.21 27.12
CA TYR A 343 10.26 -10.46 27.73
C TYR A 343 11.61 -10.98 27.24
N ASN A 344 11.82 -12.29 27.33
CA ASN A 344 13.03 -12.95 26.86
C ASN A 344 13.25 -12.75 25.35
N TYR A 345 12.18 -12.87 24.56
CA TYR A 345 12.22 -12.69 23.12
C TYR A 345 12.56 -11.26 22.66
N VAL A 346 12.04 -10.23 23.36
CA VAL A 346 12.32 -8.82 23.02
C VAL A 346 13.71 -8.40 23.47
N ASN A 347 14.15 -8.84 24.65
CA ASN A 347 15.45 -8.50 25.22
C ASN A 347 16.61 -9.33 24.66
N GLY A 348 16.34 -10.27 23.76
CA GLY A 348 17.37 -11.02 23.05
C GLY A 348 18.07 -12.08 23.90
N THR A 349 17.46 -12.51 25.01
CA THR A 349 17.96 -13.65 25.79
C THR A 349 17.74 -14.98 25.08
N VAL A 350 16.97 -14.98 23.99
CA VAL A 350 16.79 -16.12 23.09
C VAL A 350 17.18 -15.72 21.67
N ASN A 351 17.99 -16.54 21.02
CA ASN A 351 18.35 -16.37 19.63
C ASN A 351 17.15 -16.70 18.73
N ARG A 352 16.78 -15.76 17.85
CA ARG A 352 15.63 -15.89 16.94
C ARG A 352 15.88 -16.85 15.80
N GLU A 353 17.14 -17.00 15.40
CA GLU A 353 17.55 -17.93 14.36
C GLU A 353 17.38 -19.36 14.86
N ASP A 354 17.90 -19.67 16.06
CA ASP A 354 17.75 -20.98 16.71
C ASP A 354 16.26 -21.35 16.90
N LEU A 355 15.43 -20.40 17.35
CA LEU A 355 13.98 -20.60 17.46
C LEU A 355 13.30 -20.85 16.12
N ALA A 356 13.75 -20.18 15.06
CA ALA A 356 13.19 -20.38 13.73
C ALA A 356 13.60 -21.73 13.15
N GLU A 357 14.87 -22.11 13.33
CA GLU A 357 15.44 -23.38 12.90
C GLU A 357 14.79 -24.57 13.61
N SER A 358 14.54 -24.48 14.92
CA SER A 358 13.88 -25.56 15.69
C SER A 358 12.49 -25.92 15.18
N VAL A 359 11.83 -25.02 14.46
CA VAL A 359 10.52 -25.25 13.81
C VAL A 359 10.61 -25.38 12.30
N GLY A 360 11.81 -25.45 11.72
CA GLY A 360 12.06 -25.58 10.29
C GLY A 360 11.63 -24.36 9.48
N LEU A 361 11.79 -23.15 10.01
CA LEU A 361 11.48 -21.88 9.35
C LEU A 361 12.72 -20.99 9.24
N SER A 362 12.72 -20.09 8.26
CA SER A 362 13.69 -18.99 8.26
C SER A 362 13.28 -17.92 9.28
N GLU A 363 14.26 -17.17 9.79
CA GLU A 363 14.04 -16.08 10.75
C GLU A 363 12.99 -15.06 10.22
N SER A 364 13.03 -14.74 8.92
CA SER A 364 12.04 -13.85 8.29
C SER A 364 10.61 -14.42 8.34
N LYS A 365 10.43 -15.74 8.21
CA LYS A 365 9.11 -16.40 8.32
C LYS A 365 8.66 -16.42 9.78
N TRP A 366 9.55 -16.80 10.70
CA TRP A 366 9.30 -16.77 12.14
C TRP A 366 8.80 -15.39 12.57
N LYS A 367 9.52 -14.33 12.19
CA LYS A 367 9.14 -12.93 12.46
C LYS A 367 7.72 -12.61 11.97
N ARG A 368 7.34 -13.05 10.76
CA ARG A 368 5.99 -12.84 10.22
C ARG A 368 4.91 -13.61 10.97
N VAL A 369 5.20 -14.81 11.46
CA VAL A 369 4.30 -15.58 12.33
C VAL A 369 4.14 -14.85 13.66
N PHE A 370 5.24 -14.52 14.34
CA PHE A 370 5.26 -13.78 15.59
C PHE A 370 4.41 -12.50 15.53
N TYR A 371 4.67 -11.60 14.58
CA TYR A 371 3.90 -10.36 14.46
C TYR A 371 2.43 -10.60 14.09
N SER A 372 2.11 -11.68 13.36
CA SER A 372 0.72 -12.05 13.12
C SER A 372 0.01 -12.49 14.41
N LEU A 373 0.71 -13.21 15.28
CA LEU A 373 0.19 -13.71 16.55
C LEU A 373 -0.07 -12.58 17.55
N ILE A 374 0.85 -11.62 17.75
CA ILE A 374 0.60 -10.48 18.67
C ILE A 374 -0.55 -9.57 18.19
N MET A 375 -0.81 -9.53 16.88
CA MET A 375 -2.00 -8.89 16.30
C MET A 375 -3.29 -9.75 16.43
N GLY A 376 -3.20 -10.88 17.13
CA GLY A 376 -4.29 -11.79 17.48
C GLY A 376 -4.64 -12.84 16.42
N THR A 377 -3.83 -13.04 15.38
CA THR A 377 -4.13 -14.06 14.34
C THR A 377 -4.18 -15.46 14.95
N PHE A 378 -5.11 -16.29 14.50
CA PHE A 378 -5.18 -17.69 14.90
C PHE A 378 -4.21 -18.56 14.10
N LEU A 379 -3.38 -19.32 14.81
CA LEU A 379 -2.41 -20.25 14.25
C LEU A 379 -3.09 -21.34 13.38
N TRP A 380 -4.15 -21.97 13.91
CA TRP A 380 -4.84 -23.12 13.31
C TRP A 380 -5.84 -22.78 12.19
N ASN A 381 -5.93 -21.52 11.76
CA ASN A 381 -6.85 -21.15 10.69
C ASN A 381 -6.30 -21.58 9.32
N LYS A 382 -6.82 -22.69 8.76
CA LYS A 382 -6.44 -23.23 7.43
C LYS A 382 -6.61 -22.23 6.28
N LYS A 383 -7.47 -21.21 6.43
CA LYS A 383 -7.67 -20.13 5.44
C LYS A 383 -6.90 -18.85 5.80
N GLY A 384 -6.20 -18.85 6.93
CA GLY A 384 -5.50 -17.73 7.54
C GLY A 384 -4.15 -17.42 6.90
N LYS A 385 -3.54 -16.31 7.33
CA LYS A 385 -2.26 -15.82 6.80
C LYS A 385 -1.08 -16.73 7.15
N ILE A 386 -1.06 -17.26 8.38
CA ILE A 386 0.02 -18.14 8.87
C ILE A 386 0.02 -19.45 8.08
N TYR A 387 -1.13 -20.12 7.96
CA TYR A 387 -1.24 -21.34 7.16
C TYR A 387 -0.75 -21.13 5.72
N LYS A 388 -1.19 -20.05 5.06
CA LYS A 388 -0.73 -19.69 3.70
C LYS A 388 0.75 -19.32 3.62
N LEU A 389 1.34 -18.82 4.70
CA LEU A 389 2.76 -18.51 4.76
C LEU A 389 3.59 -19.80 4.79
N ILE A 390 3.17 -20.77 5.61
CA ILE A 390 3.85 -22.06 5.72
C ILE A 390 3.65 -22.91 4.46
N SER A 391 2.47 -22.87 3.85
CA SER A 391 2.14 -23.71 2.69
C SER A 391 2.83 -23.29 1.38
N LYS A 392 3.05 -21.98 1.16
CA LYS A 392 3.44 -21.43 -0.16
C LYS A 392 4.89 -21.66 -0.57
N GLU A 393 5.78 -21.92 0.37
CA GLU A 393 7.22 -21.89 0.08
C GLU A 393 7.84 -23.27 -0.05
N ASN A 394 7.10 -24.33 0.21
CA ASN A 394 7.69 -25.66 0.39
C ASN A 394 6.91 -26.79 -0.29
N ASP A 395 5.87 -26.49 -1.08
CA ASP A 395 4.93 -27.46 -1.66
C ASP A 395 4.59 -28.60 -0.68
N TYR A 396 4.45 -28.23 0.60
CA TYR A 396 4.37 -29.22 1.65
C TYR A 396 3.04 -29.97 1.58
N GLU A 397 3.15 -31.28 1.73
CA GLU A 397 2.03 -32.12 2.12
C GLU A 397 1.39 -31.60 3.41
N ILE A 398 0.08 -31.80 3.52
CA ILE A 398 -0.73 -31.35 4.67
C ILE A 398 -0.14 -31.83 6.01
N LEU A 399 0.44 -33.04 6.04
CA LEU A 399 1.10 -33.62 7.22
C LEU A 399 2.29 -32.78 7.71
N ARG A 400 3.17 -32.34 6.79
CA ARG A 400 4.31 -31.48 7.12
C ARG A 400 3.85 -30.12 7.64
N ILE A 401 2.84 -29.51 7.01
CA ILE A 401 2.26 -28.24 7.48
C ILE A 401 1.75 -28.38 8.92
N ASN A 402 1.03 -29.47 9.22
CA ASN A 402 0.52 -29.72 10.56
C ASN A 402 1.66 -29.91 11.59
N ARG A 403 2.77 -30.56 11.22
CA ARG A 403 3.95 -30.69 12.07
C ARG A 403 4.54 -29.32 12.43
N HIS A 404 4.74 -28.44 11.45
CA HIS A 404 5.20 -27.08 11.70
C HIS A 404 4.24 -26.28 12.58
N LEU A 405 2.92 -26.40 12.35
CA LEU A 405 1.93 -25.69 13.17
C LEU A 405 1.92 -26.18 14.63
N ARG A 406 2.13 -27.48 14.89
CA ARG A 406 2.28 -28.01 16.25
C ARG A 406 3.54 -27.47 16.92
N ALA A 407 4.68 -27.52 16.24
CA ALA A 407 5.94 -26.99 16.79
C ALA A 407 5.83 -25.48 17.11
N LEU A 408 5.25 -24.70 16.20
CA LEU A 408 4.94 -23.29 16.43
C LEU A 408 3.99 -23.09 17.61
N HIS A 409 2.97 -23.94 17.75
CA HIS A 409 2.03 -23.84 18.87
C HIS A 409 2.74 -24.01 20.21
N GLU A 410 3.63 -24.99 20.34
CA GLU A 410 4.35 -25.21 21.59
C GLU A 410 5.25 -24.03 21.95
N HIS A 411 6.03 -23.51 21.00
CA HIS A 411 6.86 -22.33 21.25
C HIS A 411 6.04 -21.07 21.57
N PHE A 412 4.91 -20.86 20.88
CA PHE A 412 4.11 -19.64 21.04
C PHE A 412 2.95 -19.77 22.04
N LYS A 413 2.77 -20.90 22.72
CA LYS A 413 1.66 -21.12 23.67
C LYS A 413 1.57 -20.01 24.74
N PRO A 414 2.67 -19.58 25.39
CA PRO A 414 2.63 -18.47 26.35
C PRO A 414 2.19 -17.15 25.70
N LEU A 415 2.69 -16.86 24.49
CA LEU A 415 2.37 -15.64 23.73
C LEU A 415 0.90 -15.61 23.30
N ILE A 416 0.38 -16.74 22.80
CA ILE A 416 -1.01 -16.89 22.38
C ILE A 416 -1.95 -16.66 23.56
N LYS A 417 -1.63 -17.23 24.73
CA LYS A 417 -2.38 -17.01 25.98
C LYS A 417 -2.40 -15.53 26.34
N ALA A 418 -1.24 -14.88 26.43
CA ALA A 418 -1.12 -13.47 26.77
C ALA A 418 -1.86 -12.57 25.78
N THR A 419 -1.75 -12.82 24.47
CA THR A 419 -2.46 -12.06 23.43
C THR A 419 -3.97 -12.19 23.56
N ASN A 420 -4.48 -13.38 23.87
CA ASN A 420 -5.92 -13.59 24.07
C ASN A 420 -6.44 -12.89 25.34
N GLN A 421 -5.64 -12.90 26.42
CA GLN A 421 -5.95 -12.17 27.65
C GLN A 421 -5.98 -10.66 27.38
N TRP A 422 -4.96 -10.11 26.72
CA TRP A 422 -4.89 -8.69 26.40
C TRP A 422 -5.99 -8.25 25.43
N GLY A 423 -6.26 -9.02 24.37
CA GLY A 423 -7.38 -8.75 23.48
C GLY A 423 -8.74 -8.78 24.20
N THR A 424 -8.86 -9.54 25.29
CA THR A 424 -10.05 -9.54 26.17
C THR A 424 -10.09 -8.31 27.06
N TYR A 425 -8.95 -7.95 27.65
CA TYR A 425 -8.78 -6.72 28.42
C TYR A 425 -9.16 -5.49 27.59
N LEU A 426 -8.57 -5.28 26.41
CA LEU A 426 -8.89 -4.17 25.50
C LEU A 426 -10.39 -4.08 25.17
N TYR A 427 -11.03 -5.24 25.00
CA TYR A 427 -12.44 -5.30 24.63
C TYR A 427 -13.35 -4.86 25.77
N TYR A 428 -13.04 -5.22 27.01
CA TYR A 428 -13.92 -4.99 28.17
C TYR A 428 -13.52 -3.82 29.07
N CYS A 429 -12.25 -3.41 29.08
CA CYS A 429 -11.75 -2.36 29.97
C CYS A 429 -12.53 -1.04 29.83
N ASN A 430 -12.45 -0.21 30.87
CA ASN A 430 -12.98 1.15 30.92
C ASN A 430 -11.85 2.19 31.02
N ASP A 431 -10.64 1.81 30.63
CA ASP A 431 -9.49 2.69 30.64
C ASP A 431 -9.65 3.83 29.62
N LYS A 432 -9.54 5.08 30.11
CA LYS A 432 -9.69 6.30 29.31
C LYS A 432 -8.61 6.46 28.24
N ARG A 433 -7.49 5.71 28.33
CA ARG A 433 -6.47 5.61 27.27
C ARG A 433 -7.06 5.00 26.00
N TYR A 434 -7.83 3.91 26.15
CA TYR A 434 -8.36 3.15 25.02
C TYR A 434 -9.80 3.50 24.68
N ILE A 435 -10.58 4.06 25.60
CA ILE A 435 -12.04 4.13 25.46
C ILE A 435 -12.56 5.57 25.26
N TYR A 436 -13.63 5.70 24.48
CA TYR A 436 -14.51 6.87 24.48
C TYR A 436 -15.96 6.45 24.23
N ARG A 437 -16.94 7.28 24.65
CA ARG A 437 -18.37 7.03 24.42
C ARG A 437 -18.91 7.92 23.31
N HIS A 438 -19.80 7.38 22.47
CA HIS A 438 -20.49 8.15 21.43
C HIS A 438 -21.76 7.42 20.98
N SER A 439 -22.88 8.14 20.89
CA SER A 439 -24.20 7.59 20.53
C SER A 439 -24.63 6.40 21.42
N GLY A 440 -24.39 6.51 22.74
CA GLY A 440 -24.72 5.45 23.71
C GLY A 440 -23.85 4.19 23.62
N LEU A 441 -22.82 4.16 22.77
CA LEU A 441 -21.91 3.02 22.61
C LEU A 441 -20.53 3.34 23.18
N LYS A 442 -19.89 2.32 23.77
CA LYS A 442 -18.47 2.31 24.10
C LYS A 442 -17.65 2.00 22.84
N HIS A 443 -16.73 2.88 22.49
CA HIS A 443 -15.83 2.77 21.34
C HIS A 443 -14.37 2.82 21.78
N TRP A 444 -13.46 2.55 20.84
CA TRP A 444 -12.02 2.54 21.10
C TRP A 444 -11.28 3.65 20.36
N LYS A 445 -10.25 4.21 20.98
CA LYS A 445 -9.26 5.12 20.38
C LYS A 445 -7.85 4.61 20.66
N ASN A 446 -6.89 4.97 19.83
CA ASN A 446 -5.48 4.63 20.04
C ASN A 446 -4.66 5.85 20.49
N ALA A 447 -3.36 5.67 20.74
CA ALA A 447 -2.46 6.72 21.23
C ALA A 447 -2.36 7.93 20.28
N CYS A 448 -2.55 7.75 18.98
CA CYS A 448 -2.63 8.86 18.02
C CYS A 448 -3.91 9.71 18.14
N GLY A 449 -4.90 9.27 18.93
CA GLY A 449 -6.24 9.85 18.98
C GLY A 449 -7.17 9.39 17.85
N MET A 450 -6.75 8.43 17.01
CA MET A 450 -7.62 7.87 15.98
C MET A 450 -8.79 7.14 16.63
N LYS A 451 -9.97 7.17 16.01
CA LYS A 451 -11.20 6.58 16.56
C LYS A 451 -11.64 5.34 15.77
N PHE A 452 -11.83 4.22 16.46
CA PHE A 452 -12.40 2.97 15.93
C PHE A 452 -13.94 3.05 15.93
N LYS A 453 -14.52 3.71 14.91
CA LYS A 453 -15.97 3.97 14.82
C LYS A 453 -16.80 2.85 14.19
N GLU A 454 -16.16 1.87 13.55
CA GLU A 454 -16.88 0.85 12.76
C GLU A 454 -17.69 -0.10 13.65
N LYS A 455 -17.25 -0.32 14.89
CA LYS A 455 -17.93 -1.14 15.89
C LYS A 455 -17.89 -0.46 17.25
N GLY A 456 -18.86 -0.77 18.09
CA GLY A 456 -18.90 -0.34 19.49
C GLY A 456 -19.59 -1.39 20.35
N LEU A 457 -19.46 -1.25 21.66
CA LEU A 457 -20.16 -2.06 22.64
C LEU A 457 -21.37 -1.30 23.17
N ARG A 458 -22.54 -1.94 23.13
CA ARG A 458 -23.69 -1.54 23.94
C ARG A 458 -23.56 -2.25 25.28
N GLU A 459 -23.42 -1.46 26.33
CA GLU A 459 -23.36 -1.98 27.71
C GLU A 459 -24.78 -2.04 28.28
N SER A 460 -25.01 -3.02 29.14
CA SER A 460 -26.24 -3.22 29.88
C SER A 460 -25.84 -3.54 31.33
N PRO A 461 -26.51 -2.98 32.35
CA PRO A 461 -26.19 -3.26 33.75
C PRO A 461 -26.22 -4.76 34.07
N ASN A 462 -27.16 -5.50 33.46
CA ASN A 462 -27.46 -6.88 33.83
C ASN A 462 -27.04 -7.91 32.76
N SER A 463 -26.30 -7.50 31.71
CA SER A 463 -25.92 -8.45 30.66
C SER A 463 -24.57 -8.16 30.01
N LYS A 464 -24.00 -9.22 29.41
CA LYS A 464 -22.71 -9.12 28.69
C LYS A 464 -22.82 -8.07 27.57
N PRO A 465 -21.81 -7.19 27.40
CA PRO A 465 -21.83 -6.17 26.37
C PRO A 465 -22.06 -6.75 24.98
N ILE A 466 -22.95 -6.11 24.22
CA ILE A 466 -23.32 -6.54 22.86
C ILE A 466 -22.51 -5.74 21.85
N LEU A 467 -21.82 -6.44 20.94
CA LEU A 467 -21.08 -5.81 19.85
C LEU A 467 -22.04 -5.31 18.77
N ILE A 468 -21.92 -4.04 18.40
CA ILE A 468 -22.73 -3.37 17.38
C ILE A 468 -21.86 -3.02 16.17
N ASP A 469 -22.29 -3.41 14.96
CA ASP A 469 -21.64 -3.06 13.68
C ASP A 469 -22.33 -1.84 13.04
N ARG A 470 -21.68 -0.68 13.12
CA ARG A 470 -22.23 0.59 12.61
C ARG A 470 -22.20 0.67 11.09
N LEU A 471 -21.32 -0.09 10.42
CA LEU A 471 -21.28 -0.10 8.96
C LEU A 471 -22.44 -0.88 8.35
N LYS A 472 -23.13 -1.69 9.15
CA LYS A 472 -24.28 -2.51 8.74
C LYS A 472 -25.58 -2.08 9.43
N GLY A 473 -25.76 -0.77 9.63
CA GLY A 473 -26.99 -0.23 10.21
C GLY A 473 -27.18 -0.61 11.68
N ASN A 474 -26.11 -0.58 12.48
CA ASN A 474 -26.11 -0.95 13.90
C ASN A 474 -26.52 -2.40 14.19
N LYS A 475 -26.15 -3.34 13.30
CA LYS A 475 -26.43 -4.77 13.48
C LYS A 475 -25.74 -5.33 14.72
N GLU A 476 -26.46 -6.07 15.55
CA GLU A 476 -25.89 -6.81 16.68
C GLU A 476 -25.09 -8.03 16.21
N LEU A 477 -23.91 -8.23 16.79
CA LEU A 477 -22.97 -9.30 16.45
C LEU A 477 -22.65 -10.15 17.67
N ARG A 478 -23.51 -11.14 17.96
CA ARG A 478 -23.37 -12.01 19.15
C ARG A 478 -22.45 -13.24 18.96
N LYS A 479 -22.21 -13.67 17.71
CA LYS A 479 -21.43 -14.90 17.44
C LYS A 479 -19.95 -14.74 17.86
N PRO A 480 -19.32 -15.73 18.54
CA PRO A 480 -17.94 -15.65 19.02
C PRO A 480 -16.91 -15.24 17.96
N LYS A 481 -17.08 -15.71 16.71
CA LYS A 481 -16.21 -15.34 15.58
C LYS A 481 -16.16 -13.83 15.30
N HIS A 482 -17.26 -13.10 15.54
CA HIS A 482 -17.31 -11.65 15.34
C HIS A 482 -16.60 -10.90 16.45
N ILE A 483 -16.76 -11.34 17.70
CA ILE A 483 -16.06 -10.82 18.87
C ILE A 483 -14.55 -11.04 18.70
N ALA A 484 -14.13 -12.27 18.38
CA ALA A 484 -12.73 -12.59 18.10
C ALA A 484 -12.16 -11.72 16.96
N SER A 485 -12.92 -11.52 15.88
CA SER A 485 -12.53 -10.62 14.78
C SER A 485 -12.38 -9.16 15.22
N CYS A 486 -13.23 -8.70 16.15
CA CYS A 486 -13.11 -7.38 16.75
C CYS A 486 -11.84 -7.27 17.60
N LYS A 487 -11.59 -8.22 18.50
CA LYS A 487 -10.39 -8.25 19.36
C LYS A 487 -9.10 -8.17 18.53
N ARG A 488 -8.96 -8.97 17.47
CA ARG A 488 -7.82 -8.87 16.54
C ARG A 488 -7.66 -7.50 15.91
N ALA A 489 -8.77 -6.91 15.46
CA ALA A 489 -8.75 -5.59 14.84
C ALA A 489 -8.37 -4.50 15.85
N LEU A 490 -8.74 -4.65 17.12
CA LEU A 490 -8.35 -3.76 18.21
C LEU A 490 -6.87 -3.91 18.55
N SER A 491 -6.36 -5.13 18.72
CA SER A 491 -4.94 -5.38 18.96
C SER A 491 -4.06 -4.72 17.89
N ALA A 492 -4.34 -4.96 16.60
CA ALA A 492 -3.59 -4.31 15.52
C ALA A 492 -3.74 -2.78 15.53
N PHE A 493 -4.93 -2.26 15.84
CA PHE A 493 -5.21 -0.82 15.88
C PHE A 493 -4.49 -0.09 17.03
N MET A 494 -4.34 -0.74 18.19
CA MET A 494 -3.60 -0.19 19.34
C MET A 494 -2.10 -0.20 19.06
N LEU A 495 -1.52 -1.37 18.72
CA LEU A 495 -0.08 -1.49 18.49
C LEU A 495 0.42 -0.56 17.37
N GLN A 496 -0.31 -0.49 16.24
CA GLN A 496 0.03 0.43 15.15
C GLN A 496 -0.17 1.90 15.53
N GLY A 497 -1.11 2.17 16.43
CA GLY A 497 -1.41 3.52 16.89
C GLY A 497 -0.37 4.11 17.82
N GLN A 498 0.20 3.29 18.69
CA GLN A 498 1.25 3.70 19.61
C GLN A 498 2.58 3.91 18.89
N GLU A 499 2.94 3.00 17.97
CA GLU A 499 4.08 3.19 17.08
C GLU A 499 3.95 4.47 16.23
N ALA A 500 2.78 4.70 15.63
CA ALA A 500 2.53 5.92 14.87
C ALA A 500 2.59 7.17 15.76
N ALA A 501 2.10 7.09 17.00
CA ALA A 501 2.13 8.23 17.94
C ALA A 501 3.56 8.62 18.29
N PHE A 502 4.42 7.63 18.57
CA PHE A 502 5.85 7.84 18.78
C PHE A 502 6.49 8.58 17.61
N ILE A 503 6.30 8.08 16.38
CA ILE A 503 6.88 8.69 15.18
C ILE A 503 6.32 10.10 14.93
N HIS A 504 5.05 10.36 15.22
CA HIS A 504 4.46 11.70 15.09
C HIS A 504 5.02 12.69 16.11
N HIS A 505 5.17 12.28 17.37
CA HIS A 505 5.80 13.11 18.39
C HIS A 505 7.25 13.41 18.05
N LEU A 506 8.02 12.39 17.64
CA LEU A 506 9.41 12.55 17.26
C LEU A 506 9.56 13.48 16.04
N THR A 507 8.67 13.35 15.05
CA THR A 507 8.65 14.26 13.88
C THR A 507 8.47 15.72 14.29
N ILE A 508 7.55 15.98 15.22
CA ILE A 508 7.27 17.34 15.71
C ILE A 508 8.46 17.87 16.52
N LEU A 509 8.98 17.07 17.44
CA LEU A 509 10.12 17.43 18.29
C LEU A 509 11.37 17.74 17.47
N CYS A 510 11.70 16.91 16.48
CA CYS A 510 12.82 17.17 15.57
C CYS A 510 12.65 18.52 14.85
N SER A 511 11.46 18.80 14.31
CA SER A 511 11.19 20.07 13.64
C SER A 511 11.25 21.28 14.58
N GLU A 512 10.89 21.12 15.85
CA GLU A 512 10.99 22.17 16.88
C GLU A 512 12.44 22.41 17.28
N ASP A 513 13.30 21.38 17.25
CA ASP A 513 14.74 21.43 17.53
C ASP A 513 15.58 21.77 16.28
N GLY A 514 14.94 22.18 15.17
CA GLY A 514 15.63 22.58 13.94
C GLY A 514 16.13 21.43 13.05
N ILE A 515 15.85 20.17 13.41
CA ILE A 515 16.24 18.97 12.64
C ILE A 515 15.22 18.72 11.53
N PRO A 516 15.60 18.82 10.24
CA PRO A 516 14.68 18.58 9.14
C PRO A 516 14.23 17.11 9.13
N VAL A 517 12.92 16.87 9.12
CA VAL A 517 12.34 15.53 8.90
C VAL A 517 11.73 15.48 7.51
N TYR A 518 12.36 14.73 6.61
CA TYR A 518 11.97 14.69 5.21
C TYR A 518 10.94 13.62 4.88
N LYS A 519 11.01 12.46 5.56
CA LYS A 519 10.12 11.32 5.31
C LYS A 519 9.66 10.63 6.58
N ASN A 520 8.39 10.26 6.58
CA ASN A 520 7.82 9.26 7.48
C ASN A 520 7.75 7.89 6.76
N GLU A 521 8.43 6.89 7.31
CA GLU A 521 8.55 5.53 6.76
C GLU A 521 7.76 4.50 7.59
N HIS A 522 6.66 4.92 8.22
CA HIS A 522 5.89 4.16 9.22
C HIS A 522 6.60 4.00 10.56
N ASP A 523 7.54 3.06 10.67
CA ASP A 523 8.35 2.74 11.85
C ASP A 523 9.73 3.42 11.82
N GLY A 524 9.90 4.39 10.93
CA GLY A 524 11.16 5.08 10.69
C GLY A 524 11.00 6.50 10.20
N LEU A 525 12.11 7.24 10.22
CA LEU A 525 12.22 8.61 9.71
C LEU A 525 13.45 8.75 8.80
N ILE A 526 13.37 9.64 7.82
CA ILE A 526 14.55 10.15 7.13
C ILE A 526 14.74 11.61 7.52
N THR A 527 15.89 11.92 8.12
CA THR A 527 16.20 13.25 8.66
C THR A 527 17.42 13.88 7.99
N GLY A 528 17.54 15.20 8.15
CA GLY A 528 18.68 16.01 7.72
C GLY A 528 19.82 16.12 8.74
N ASP A 529 19.62 15.56 9.93
CA ASP A 529 20.63 15.54 10.99
C ASP A 529 20.41 14.33 11.92
N ILE A 530 21.39 14.07 12.79
CA ILE A 530 21.32 13.07 13.85
C ILE A 530 20.30 13.51 14.89
N ILE A 531 19.37 12.61 15.23
CA ILE A 531 18.35 12.84 16.25
C ILE A 531 18.98 12.63 17.64
N PRO A 532 19.00 13.64 18.53
CA PRO A 532 19.49 13.48 19.89
C PRO A 532 18.65 12.48 20.69
N GLN A 533 19.31 11.68 21.55
CA GLN A 533 18.64 10.69 22.40
C GLN A 533 17.55 11.33 23.29
N LYS A 534 17.75 12.57 23.76
CA LYS A 534 16.74 13.32 24.52
C LYS A 534 15.39 13.40 23.80
N LEU A 535 15.39 13.64 22.48
CA LEU A 535 14.16 13.77 21.69
C LEU A 535 13.46 12.42 21.50
N ILE A 536 14.24 11.34 21.37
CA ILE A 536 13.74 9.96 21.28
C ILE A 536 13.05 9.59 22.61
N THR A 537 13.69 9.85 23.75
CA THR A 537 13.11 9.61 25.08
C THR A 537 11.83 10.42 25.29
N MET A 538 11.84 11.73 25.02
CA MET A 538 10.64 12.58 25.12
C MET A 538 9.50 12.12 24.21
N ALA A 539 9.79 11.63 23.00
CA ALA A 539 8.78 11.06 22.11
C ALA A 539 8.20 9.75 22.67
N GLY A 540 9.04 8.92 23.29
CA GLY A 540 8.63 7.70 24.01
C GLY A 540 7.64 8.02 25.12
N GLU A 541 8.01 8.93 26.03
CA GLU A 541 7.17 9.40 27.13
C GLU A 541 5.81 9.93 26.65
N ARG A 542 5.81 10.84 25.66
CA ARG A 542 4.57 11.44 25.13
C ARG A 542 3.64 10.44 24.44
N SER A 543 4.21 9.38 23.85
CA SER A 543 3.44 8.35 23.14
C SER A 543 3.05 7.16 24.01
N GLY A 544 3.61 7.05 25.22
CA GLY A 544 3.53 5.85 26.07
C GLY A 544 4.31 4.66 25.50
N PHE A 545 5.21 4.87 24.54
CA PHE A 545 6.14 3.83 24.11
C PHE A 545 7.41 3.96 24.94
N GLU A 546 7.43 3.26 26.07
CA GLU A 546 8.57 3.26 27.00
C GLU A 546 9.82 2.67 26.32
N THR A 547 10.99 3.25 26.63
CA THR A 547 12.33 2.83 26.16
C THR A 547 12.47 2.51 24.65
N PRO A 548 12.03 3.39 23.74
CA PRO A 548 12.11 3.11 22.31
C PRO A 548 13.57 3.11 21.84
N THR A 549 14.01 2.02 21.20
CA THR A 549 15.33 1.95 20.56
C THR A 549 15.20 2.39 19.10
N PHE A 550 15.80 3.52 18.76
CA PHE A 550 15.76 4.10 17.41
C PHE A 550 17.18 4.14 16.82
N GLU A 551 17.41 3.36 15.77
CA GLU A 551 18.76 3.11 15.26
C GLU A 551 18.91 3.59 13.81
N ILE A 552 20.10 4.10 13.48
CA ILE A 552 20.46 4.47 12.12
C ILE A 552 20.75 3.19 11.34
N LYS A 553 20.04 2.99 10.23
CA LYS A 553 20.25 1.85 9.33
C LYS A 553 20.62 2.29 7.93
N PRO A 554 21.48 1.52 7.24
CA PRO A 554 21.61 1.68 5.80
C PRO A 554 20.26 1.35 5.15
N ILE A 555 19.84 2.18 4.18
CA ILE A 555 18.58 1.99 3.46
C ILE A 555 18.56 0.66 2.71
N VAL A 556 19.71 0.27 2.16
CA VAL A 556 19.92 -0.96 1.42
C VAL A 556 21.06 -1.75 2.06
N SER A 557 20.89 -3.07 2.19
CA SER A 557 21.97 -3.94 2.69
C SER A 557 23.09 -4.08 1.66
N LYS A 558 24.28 -4.49 2.11
CA LYS A 558 25.46 -4.66 1.23
C LYS A 558 25.18 -5.66 0.11
N GLU A 559 24.49 -6.76 0.42
CA GLU A 559 24.15 -7.83 -0.51
C GLU A 559 23.19 -7.33 -1.60
N LYS A 560 22.17 -6.55 -1.21
CA LYS A 560 21.22 -5.95 -2.16
C LYS A 560 21.86 -4.87 -3.02
N LYS A 561 22.85 -4.15 -2.48
CA LYS A 561 23.67 -3.21 -3.25
C LYS A 561 24.52 -3.95 -4.28
N ALA A 562 25.09 -5.11 -3.94
CA ALA A 562 25.81 -5.97 -4.88
C ALA A 562 24.90 -6.56 -5.96
N GLU A 563 23.67 -7.00 -5.62
CA GLU A 563 22.66 -7.43 -6.60
C GLU A 563 22.37 -6.33 -7.63
N PHE A 564 22.32 -5.07 -7.19
CA PHE A 564 22.16 -3.91 -8.09
C PHE A 564 23.33 -3.72 -9.05
N VAL A 565 24.58 -3.79 -8.59
CA VAL A 565 25.76 -3.62 -9.45
C VAL A 565 25.75 -4.63 -10.61
N LYS A 566 25.29 -5.86 -10.35
CA LYS A 566 25.10 -6.89 -11.37
C LYS A 566 24.08 -6.44 -12.43
N TYR A 567 22.95 -5.84 -12.03
CA TYR A 567 21.92 -5.37 -12.97
C TYR A 567 22.36 -4.21 -13.88
N THR A 568 23.29 -3.38 -13.43
CA THR A 568 23.74 -2.22 -14.22
C THR A 568 24.89 -2.53 -15.17
N ARG A 569 25.60 -3.64 -14.97
CA ARG A 569 26.70 -4.09 -15.84
C ARG A 569 26.22 -4.94 -17.03
N THR A 570 25.02 -5.50 -16.93
CA THR A 570 24.28 -6.17 -18.01
C THR A 570 23.36 -5.20 -18.74
#